data_AF-A0A6G2D602-F1
#
_entry.id   AF-A0A6G2D602-F1
#
_cell.length_a   1.000
_cell.length_b   1.000
_cell.length_c   1.000
_cell.angle_alpha   90.00
_cell.angle_beta   90.00
_cell.angle_gamma   90.00
#
_symmetry.space_group_name_H-M   'P 1'
#
loop_
_entity.id
_entity.type
_entity.pdbx_description
1 polymer ?
#
loop_
_entity_poly.entity_id
_entity_poly.type
_entity_poly.pdbx_seq_one_letter_code
_entity_poly.pdbx_strand_id
1 'polypeptide(L)'
;INAEHPFSKLDNEQFLIKINALRRDRKDDKIKPTVAGLLIFGTHNSIKEFIPHYNVEYVLKEFSENNRFKDRVIYDGTWGEDNLFNFFYLVIEKLYLTLNDNSNIQENSMNRIGISKLRIAIREAFINSLIHSDYKSEKGIMIIRYPDRYIFTNGGTLRIDIKDFFSGAHSDPRNYLIQEIFRFLNLCEKAGTGIPKIMEAVKE
;
A
#
# COMPACT_ATOMS: atom_id res chain seq x y z
N ILE A 1 14.51 -13.05 -5.91
CA ILE A 1 15.22 -12.56 -4.69
C ILE A 1 16.70 -12.51 -5.03
N ASN A 2 17.36 -11.35 -4.87
CA ASN A 2 18.80 -11.24 -5.13
C ASN A 2 19.57 -11.80 -3.91
N ALA A 3 20.05 -13.04 -4.02
CA ALA A 3 20.77 -13.73 -2.95
C ALA A 3 22.09 -13.05 -2.55
N GLU A 4 22.60 -12.13 -3.38
CA GLU A 4 23.82 -11.38 -3.10
C GLU A 4 23.58 -10.03 -2.40
N HIS A 5 22.31 -9.68 -2.13
CA HIS A 5 22.03 -8.43 -1.43
C HIS A 5 22.70 -8.44 -0.04
N PRO A 6 23.40 -7.37 0.39
CA PRO A 6 24.11 -7.36 1.67
C PRO A 6 23.25 -7.73 2.88
N PHE A 7 21.94 -7.46 2.80
CA PHE A 7 20.99 -7.79 3.87
C PHE A 7 20.66 -9.29 3.97
N SER A 8 20.91 -10.08 2.93
CA SER A 8 20.69 -11.54 2.97
C SER A 8 21.61 -12.27 3.94
N LYS A 9 22.66 -11.60 4.43
CA LYS A 9 23.62 -12.12 5.42
C LYS A 9 23.30 -11.70 6.86
N LEU A 10 22.30 -10.84 7.05
CA LEU A 10 21.92 -10.34 8.38
C LEU A 10 20.92 -11.30 9.02
N ASP A 11 20.96 -11.39 10.35
CA ASP A 11 19.85 -11.98 11.09
C ASP A 11 18.60 -11.08 11.04
N ASN A 12 17.46 -11.59 11.51
CA ASN A 12 16.19 -10.87 11.44
C ASN A 12 16.23 -9.54 12.21
N GLU A 13 16.87 -9.48 13.38
CA GLU A 13 16.92 -8.26 14.18
C GLU A 13 17.76 -7.18 13.49
N GLN A 14 18.95 -7.57 13.03
CA GLN A 14 19.85 -6.70 12.28
C GLN A 14 19.20 -6.21 10.99
N PHE A 15 18.50 -7.09 10.26
CA PHE A 15 17.74 -6.73 9.07
C PHE A 15 16.66 -5.70 9.40
N LEU A 16 15.84 -5.95 10.42
CA LEU A 16 14.76 -5.05 10.81
C LEU A 16 15.28 -3.69 11.32
N ILE A 17 16.45 -3.65 11.96
CA ILE A 17 17.14 -2.39 12.30
C ILE A 17 17.60 -1.67 11.03
N LYS A 18 18.18 -2.38 10.06
CA LYS A 18 18.68 -1.79 8.81
C LYS A 18 17.57 -1.17 7.96
N ILE A 19 16.36 -1.72 7.99
CA ILE A 19 15.21 -1.15 7.29
C ILE A 19 14.38 -0.20 8.16
N ASN A 20 14.88 0.23 9.33
CA ASN A 20 14.18 1.12 10.26
C ASN A 20 12.85 0.58 10.84
N ALA A 21 12.60 -0.72 10.78
CA ALA A 21 11.45 -1.36 11.42
C ALA A 21 11.67 -1.52 12.95
N LEU A 22 12.91 -1.81 13.36
CA LEU A 22 13.34 -1.79 14.76
C LEU A 22 14.32 -0.64 15.00
N ARG A 23 14.39 -0.16 16.24
CA ARG A 23 15.35 0.86 16.68
C ARG A 23 15.78 0.59 18.12
N ARG A 24 17.06 0.82 18.40
CA ARG A 24 17.60 0.86 19.76
C ARG A 24 17.16 2.16 20.44
N ASP A 25 16.39 2.05 21.51
CA ASP A 25 15.99 3.17 22.35
C ASP A 25 17.19 3.66 23.15
N ARG A 26 17.52 4.94 23.02
CA ARG A 26 18.70 5.52 23.69
C ARG A 26 18.52 5.66 25.21
N LYS A 27 17.29 5.54 25.72
CA LYS A 27 16.99 5.70 27.15
C LYS A 27 17.29 4.44 27.95
N ASP A 28 16.96 3.26 27.42
CA ASP A 28 17.09 1.99 28.12
C ASP A 28 17.92 0.94 27.36
N ASP A 29 18.50 1.33 26.23
CA ASP A 29 19.31 0.50 25.32
C ASP A 29 18.59 -0.73 24.75
N LYS A 30 17.26 -0.79 24.90
CA LYS A 30 16.44 -1.89 24.39
C LYS A 30 16.08 -1.65 22.94
N ILE A 31 16.01 -2.73 22.18
CA ILE A 31 15.52 -2.71 20.80
C ILE A 31 14.00 -2.76 20.84
N LYS A 32 13.36 -1.79 20.17
CA LYS A 32 11.90 -1.62 20.13
C LYS A 32 11.43 -1.39 18.70
N PRO A 33 10.19 -1.76 18.34
CA PRO A 33 9.63 -1.43 17.05
C PRO A 33 9.47 0.08 16.89
N THR A 34 9.75 0.58 15.69
CA THR A 34 9.28 1.90 15.28
C THR A 34 7.79 1.81 14.95
N VAL A 35 7.08 2.95 14.91
CA VAL A 35 5.68 2.97 14.48
C VAL A 35 5.52 2.40 13.07
N ALA A 36 6.48 2.64 12.17
CA ALA A 36 6.47 2.07 10.83
C ALA A 36 6.69 0.54 10.85
N GLY A 37 7.63 0.05 11.64
CA GLY A 37 7.84 -1.39 11.81
C GLY A 37 6.62 -2.09 12.40
N LEU A 38 5.98 -1.48 13.40
CA LEU A 38 4.74 -1.96 13.99
C LEU A 38 3.62 -2.02 12.96
N LEU A 39 3.41 -0.95 12.17
CA LEU A 39 2.36 -0.92 11.14
C LEU A 39 2.61 -1.90 9.99
N ILE A 40 3.87 -2.08 9.56
CA ILE A 40 4.19 -2.93 8.41
C ILE A 40 4.25 -4.41 8.78
N PHE A 41 4.78 -4.77 9.95
CA PHE A 41 5.06 -6.17 10.31
C PHE A 41 4.44 -6.63 11.62
N GLY A 42 3.82 -5.73 12.39
CA GLY A 42 3.24 -6.05 13.69
C GLY A 42 2.03 -6.99 13.60
N THR A 43 1.63 -7.48 14.77
CA THR A 43 0.37 -8.19 14.92
C THR A 43 -0.77 -7.19 15.14
N HIS A 44 -2.00 -7.59 14.80
CA HIS A 44 -3.21 -6.80 15.00
C HIS A 44 -3.29 -6.25 16.43
N ASN A 45 -3.13 -7.12 17.42
CA ASN A 45 -3.22 -6.73 18.83
C ASN A 45 -2.15 -5.68 19.19
N SER A 46 -0.91 -5.84 18.70
CA SER A 46 0.16 -4.89 18.98
C SER A 46 -0.11 -3.55 18.29
N ILE A 47 -0.63 -3.56 17.06
CA ILE A 47 -1.01 -2.32 16.36
C ILE A 47 -2.15 -1.62 17.11
N LYS A 48 -3.19 -2.36 17.50
CA LYS A 48 -4.37 -1.85 18.23
C LYS A 48 -4.03 -1.29 19.61
N GLU A 49 -3.04 -1.84 20.30
CA GLU A 49 -2.56 -1.30 21.59
C GLU A 49 -2.05 0.14 21.46
N PHE A 50 -1.36 0.46 20.36
CA PHE A 50 -0.81 1.79 20.11
C PHE A 50 -1.74 2.69 19.27
N ILE A 51 -2.54 2.10 18.37
CA ILE A 51 -3.41 2.77 17.42
C ILE A 51 -4.78 2.06 17.44
N PRO A 52 -5.64 2.33 18.44
CA PRO A 52 -6.90 1.61 18.62
C PRO A 52 -7.85 1.70 17.43
N HIS A 53 -7.81 2.83 16.70
CA HIS A 53 -8.64 3.08 15.52
C HIS A 53 -8.06 2.53 14.22
N TYR A 54 -6.92 1.83 14.26
CA TYR A 54 -6.33 1.23 13.06
C TYR A 54 -7.33 0.29 12.38
N ASN A 55 -7.55 0.51 11.09
CA ASN A 55 -8.29 -0.39 10.23
C ASN A 55 -7.82 -0.28 8.78
N VAL A 56 -7.88 -1.42 8.11
CA VAL A 56 -7.66 -1.57 6.67
C VAL A 56 -8.82 -2.39 6.12
N GLU A 57 -9.34 -1.97 4.97
CA GLU A 57 -10.50 -2.61 4.37
C GLU A 57 -10.37 -2.64 2.85
N TYR A 58 -10.69 -3.79 2.26
CA TYR A 58 -10.92 -3.92 0.84
C TYR A 58 -12.35 -4.42 0.56
N VAL A 59 -12.94 -3.89 -0.49
CA VAL A 59 -14.30 -4.22 -0.91
C VAL A 59 -14.36 -4.39 -2.44
N LEU A 60 -14.90 -5.51 -2.89
CA LEU A 60 -15.30 -5.73 -4.27
C LEU A 60 -16.81 -5.51 -4.41
N LYS A 61 -17.20 -4.51 -5.21
CA LYS A 61 -18.59 -4.17 -5.52
C LYS A 61 -19.04 -4.80 -6.83
N GLU A 62 -20.33 -5.12 -6.91
CA GLU A 62 -21.01 -5.46 -8.16
C GLU A 62 -21.75 -4.24 -8.72
N PHE A 63 -22.21 -4.31 -9.97
CA PHE A 63 -23.04 -3.27 -10.60
C PHE A 63 -24.44 -3.14 -9.98
N SER A 64 -24.85 -4.05 -9.08
CA SER A 64 -26.24 -4.13 -8.62
C SER A 64 -26.62 -2.98 -7.67
N GLU A 65 -27.86 -2.49 -7.85
CA GLU A 65 -28.47 -1.39 -7.07
C GLU A 65 -28.53 -1.67 -5.55
N ASN A 66 -28.46 -2.94 -5.14
CA ASN A 66 -28.56 -3.36 -3.74
C ASN A 66 -27.24 -3.24 -2.95
N ASN A 67 -26.20 -2.60 -3.50
CA ASN A 67 -24.94 -2.33 -2.79
C ASN A 67 -24.21 -3.59 -2.27
N ARG A 68 -24.55 -4.78 -2.79
CA ARG A 68 -24.00 -6.05 -2.33
C ARG A 68 -22.50 -6.14 -2.68
N PHE A 69 -21.72 -6.56 -1.71
CA PHE A 69 -20.29 -6.80 -1.89
C PHE A 69 -20.07 -8.26 -2.33
N LYS A 70 -19.27 -8.47 -3.38
CA LYS A 70 -18.89 -9.80 -3.88
C LYS A 70 -17.77 -10.41 -3.04
N ASP A 71 -16.87 -9.56 -2.56
CA ASP A 71 -15.75 -9.93 -1.70
C ASP A 71 -15.45 -8.75 -0.75
N ARG A 72 -14.96 -9.07 0.44
CA ARG A 72 -14.59 -8.09 1.47
C ARG A 72 -13.43 -8.64 2.29
N VAL A 73 -12.40 -7.81 2.46
CA VAL A 73 -11.29 -8.09 3.36
C VAL A 73 -11.33 -7.07 4.47
N ILE A 74 -11.56 -7.57 5.68
CA ILE A 74 -11.39 -6.87 6.95
C ILE A 74 -10.59 -7.79 7.87
N TYR A 75 -10.03 -7.27 8.95
CA TYR A 75 -9.42 -8.15 9.94
C TYR A 75 -10.50 -9.01 10.62
N ASP A 76 -10.44 -10.31 10.40
CA ASP A 76 -11.28 -11.34 11.02
C ASP A 76 -10.44 -12.53 11.52
N GLY A 77 -9.11 -12.42 11.44
CA GLY A 77 -8.14 -13.46 11.82
C GLY A 77 -7.98 -14.60 10.81
N THR A 78 -8.67 -14.58 9.66
CA THR A 78 -8.66 -15.73 8.71
C THR A 78 -7.53 -15.70 7.69
N TRP A 79 -6.91 -14.53 7.48
CA TRP A 79 -5.87 -14.32 6.46
C TRP A 79 -4.54 -13.82 7.05
N GLY A 80 -4.36 -14.00 8.37
CA GLY A 80 -3.18 -13.55 9.11
C GLY A 80 -3.38 -12.19 9.76
N GLU A 81 -2.28 -11.47 9.95
CA GLU A 81 -2.26 -10.13 10.57
C GLU A 81 -2.65 -9.05 9.56
N ASP A 82 -3.41 -8.05 9.98
CA ASP A 82 -3.84 -6.92 9.15
C ASP A 82 -2.79 -5.80 9.01
N ASN A 83 -1.52 -6.11 9.24
CA ASN A 83 -0.43 -5.19 8.99
C ASN A 83 -0.34 -4.82 7.50
N LEU A 84 0.31 -3.69 7.22
CA LEU A 84 0.33 -3.10 5.88
C LEU A 84 0.99 -4.00 4.83
N PHE A 85 1.97 -4.84 5.24
CA PHE A 85 2.62 -5.77 4.34
C PHE A 85 1.64 -6.84 3.85
N ASN A 86 1.01 -7.55 4.78
CA ASN A 86 0.05 -8.60 4.46
C ASN A 86 -1.15 -8.04 3.71
N PHE A 87 -1.71 -6.92 4.18
CA PHE A 87 -2.84 -6.27 3.53
C PHE A 87 -2.51 -5.86 2.09
N PHE A 88 -1.33 -5.27 1.85
CA PHE A 88 -0.90 -4.89 0.51
C PHE A 88 -0.85 -6.09 -0.43
N TYR A 89 -0.14 -7.16 -0.06
CA TYR A 89 0.03 -8.33 -0.93
C TYR A 89 -1.29 -9.09 -1.17
N LEU A 90 -2.14 -9.24 -0.16
CA LEU A 90 -3.44 -9.87 -0.32
C LEU A 90 -4.34 -9.06 -1.27
N VAL A 91 -4.42 -7.74 -1.08
CA VAL A 91 -5.35 -6.90 -1.84
C VAL A 91 -4.82 -6.62 -3.24
N ILE A 92 -3.52 -6.41 -3.44
CA ILE A 92 -2.98 -6.14 -4.78
C ILE A 92 -3.21 -7.32 -5.74
N GLU A 93 -3.12 -8.56 -5.26
CA GLU A 93 -3.46 -9.75 -6.05
C GLU A 93 -4.93 -9.76 -6.47
N LYS A 94 -5.84 -9.49 -5.51
CA LYS A 94 -7.28 -9.37 -5.80
C LYS A 94 -7.55 -8.27 -6.84
N LEU A 95 -6.92 -7.11 -6.72
CA LEU A 95 -7.05 -6.01 -7.68
C LEU A 95 -6.57 -6.41 -9.08
N TYR A 96 -5.44 -7.12 -9.18
CA TYR A 96 -4.90 -7.57 -10.46
C TYR A 96 -5.72 -8.69 -11.11
N LEU A 97 -6.31 -9.58 -10.34
CA LEU A 97 -7.21 -10.61 -10.89
C LEU A 97 -8.43 -9.98 -11.59
N THR A 98 -9.01 -8.93 -10.99
CA THR A 98 -10.14 -8.21 -11.60
C THR A 98 -9.79 -7.46 -12.89
N LEU A 99 -8.52 -7.18 -13.16
CA LEU A 99 -8.09 -6.64 -14.46
C LEU A 99 -8.13 -7.71 -15.54
N ASN A 100 -7.72 -8.94 -15.19
CA ASN A 100 -7.63 -10.04 -16.13
C ASN A 100 -9.02 -10.57 -16.53
N ASP A 101 -10.01 -10.55 -15.62
CA ASP A 101 -11.38 -10.97 -15.93
C ASP A 101 -12.03 -10.17 -17.08
N ASN A 102 -11.69 -8.88 -17.20
CA ASN A 102 -12.19 -8.02 -18.27
C ASN A 102 -11.43 -8.19 -19.60
N SER A 103 -10.33 -8.96 -19.60
CA SER A 103 -9.40 -9.08 -20.73
C SER A 103 -9.60 -10.32 -21.60
N ASN A 104 -10.65 -11.12 -21.34
CA ASN A 104 -10.98 -12.34 -22.10
C ASN A 104 -11.39 -12.08 -23.57
N ILE A 105 -11.16 -10.90 -24.12
CA ILE A 105 -11.53 -10.51 -25.48
C ILE A 105 -10.35 -9.73 -26.09
N GLN A 106 -9.58 -10.42 -26.94
CA GLN A 106 -8.53 -9.92 -27.86
C GLN A 106 -7.09 -9.78 -27.29
N GLU A 107 -6.26 -10.78 -27.60
CA GLU A 107 -4.81 -10.80 -27.42
C GLU A 107 -4.07 -9.93 -28.45
N ASN A 108 -4.12 -8.62 -28.28
CA ASN A 108 -3.31 -7.70 -29.10
C ASN A 108 -2.23 -7.06 -28.21
N SER A 109 -1.03 -6.81 -28.75
CA SER A 109 0.10 -6.21 -28.01
C SER A 109 -0.26 -4.88 -27.32
N MET A 110 -1.18 -4.12 -27.91
CA MET A 110 -1.70 -2.86 -27.37
C MET A 110 -2.49 -3.07 -26.06
N ASN A 111 -3.31 -4.12 -25.97
CA ASN A 111 -4.04 -4.46 -24.73
C ASN A 111 -3.08 -4.90 -23.61
N ARG A 112 -1.99 -5.61 -23.93
CA ARG A 112 -0.97 -6.00 -22.95
C ARG A 112 -0.25 -4.79 -22.35
N ILE A 113 0.06 -3.79 -23.18
CA ILE A 113 0.67 -2.53 -22.73
C ILE A 113 -0.29 -1.78 -21.81
N GLY A 114 -1.57 -1.64 -22.18
CA GLY A 114 -2.59 -1.00 -21.35
C GLY A 114 -2.77 -1.69 -19.98
N ILE A 115 -2.86 -3.02 -19.94
CA ILE A 115 -2.95 -3.78 -18.68
C ILE A 115 -1.71 -3.57 -17.82
N SER A 116 -0.51 -3.52 -18.42
CA SER A 116 0.73 -3.25 -17.69
C SER A 116 0.71 -1.86 -17.05
N LYS A 117 0.29 -0.82 -17.79
CA LYS A 117 0.13 0.54 -17.28
C LYS A 117 -0.89 0.60 -16.13
N LEU A 118 -2.04 -0.06 -16.27
CA LEU A 118 -3.05 -0.14 -15.21
C LEU A 118 -2.53 -0.84 -13.95
N ARG A 119 -1.77 -1.93 -14.09
CA ARG A 119 -1.14 -2.60 -12.94
C ARG A 119 -0.18 -1.67 -12.21
N ILE A 120 0.63 -0.91 -12.95
CA ILE A 120 1.53 0.10 -12.39
C ILE A 120 0.71 1.17 -11.65
N ALA A 121 -0.32 1.74 -12.28
CA ALA A 121 -1.16 2.77 -11.68
C ALA A 121 -1.88 2.31 -10.40
N ILE A 122 -2.43 1.09 -10.40
CA ILE A 122 -3.05 0.49 -9.21
C ILE A 122 -2.04 0.33 -8.08
N ARG A 123 -0.83 -0.19 -8.38
CA ARG A 123 0.24 -0.33 -7.37
C ARG A 123 0.64 1.02 -6.79
N GLU A 124 0.87 2.02 -7.64
CA GLU A 124 1.26 3.37 -7.22
C GLU A 124 0.15 4.01 -6.36
N ALA A 125 -1.11 3.93 -6.78
CA ALA A 125 -2.24 4.47 -6.03
C ALA A 125 -2.40 3.78 -4.67
N PHE A 126 -2.25 2.46 -4.63
CA PHE A 126 -2.34 1.70 -3.40
C PHE A 126 -1.20 2.07 -2.44
N ILE A 127 0.06 2.01 -2.89
CA ILE A 127 1.21 2.34 -2.05
C ILE A 127 1.15 3.79 -1.56
N ASN A 128 0.72 4.73 -2.40
CA ASN A 128 0.52 6.12 -1.99
C ASN A 128 -0.54 6.25 -0.88
N SER A 129 -1.65 5.50 -0.96
CA SER A 129 -2.67 5.49 0.09
C SER A 129 -2.11 5.00 1.44
N LEU A 130 -1.15 4.06 1.43
CA LEU A 130 -0.49 3.59 2.66
C LEU A 130 0.52 4.62 3.18
N ILE A 131 1.41 5.11 2.32
CA ILE A 131 2.48 6.04 2.69
C ILE A 131 1.94 7.37 3.23
N HIS A 132 0.87 7.89 2.63
CA HIS A 132 0.33 9.21 2.98
C HIS A 132 -0.82 9.17 4.01
N SER A 133 -1.22 7.96 4.45
CA SER A 133 -2.28 7.81 5.47
C SER A 133 -1.93 8.45 6.80
N ASP A 134 -2.88 9.17 7.37
CA ASP A 134 -2.87 9.57 8.77
C ASP A 134 -3.39 8.46 9.66
N TYR A 135 -2.48 7.56 10.09
CA TYR A 135 -2.82 6.43 10.95
C TYR A 135 -3.32 6.82 12.35
N LYS A 136 -3.23 8.09 12.74
CA LYS A 136 -3.82 8.58 14.00
C LYS A 136 -5.28 9.01 13.86
N SER A 137 -5.76 9.17 12.62
CA SER A 137 -7.14 9.53 12.34
C SER A 137 -8.04 8.29 12.40
N GLU A 138 -9.31 8.48 12.79
CA GLU A 138 -10.32 7.41 12.77
C GLU A 138 -10.65 6.91 11.35
N LYS A 139 -10.32 7.71 10.33
CA LYS A 139 -10.35 7.28 8.94
C LYS A 139 -9.10 6.47 8.65
N GLY A 140 -9.22 5.13 8.54
CA GLY A 140 -8.13 4.30 8.05
C GLY A 140 -8.11 4.17 6.54
N ILE A 141 -7.68 3.01 6.06
CA ILE A 141 -7.47 2.76 4.63
C ILE A 141 -8.62 1.93 4.08
N MET A 142 -9.22 2.41 2.99
CA MET A 142 -10.32 1.72 2.31
C MET A 142 -10.05 1.67 0.81
N ILE A 143 -10.01 0.45 0.28
CA ILE A 143 -9.84 0.18 -1.14
C ILE A 143 -11.14 -0.41 -1.68
N ILE A 144 -11.78 0.27 -2.62
CA ILE A 144 -13.02 -0.20 -3.23
C ILE A 144 -12.79 -0.44 -4.71
N ARG A 145 -13.03 -1.67 -5.16
CA ARG A 145 -13.12 -2.03 -6.57
C ARG A 145 -14.58 -2.04 -7.00
N TYR A 146 -14.99 -1.04 -7.78
CA TYR A 146 -16.24 -1.04 -8.54
C TYR A 146 -16.01 -1.59 -9.93
N PRO A 147 -17.00 -2.16 -10.61
CA PRO A 147 -16.83 -2.70 -11.96
C PRO A 147 -16.10 -1.78 -12.96
N ASP A 148 -16.33 -0.46 -12.86
CA ASP A 148 -15.82 0.59 -13.74
C ASP A 148 -14.65 1.41 -13.17
N ARG A 149 -14.34 1.29 -11.86
CA ARG A 149 -13.32 2.15 -11.21
C ARG A 149 -12.70 1.54 -9.96
N TYR A 150 -11.53 2.07 -9.61
CA TYR A 150 -10.83 1.78 -8.37
C TYR A 150 -10.84 3.03 -7.49
N ILE A 151 -11.21 2.90 -6.22
CA ILE A 151 -11.19 4.01 -5.25
C ILE A 151 -10.22 3.65 -4.13
N PHE A 152 -9.23 4.52 -3.90
CA PHE A 152 -8.26 4.42 -2.82
C PHE A 152 -8.52 5.58 -1.84
N THR A 153 -8.86 5.26 -0.60
CA THR A 153 -9.14 6.25 0.45
C THR A 153 -8.19 6.02 1.61
N ASN A 154 -7.61 7.10 2.15
CA ASN A 154 -6.78 7.08 3.34
C ASN A 154 -7.10 8.28 4.25
N GLY A 155 -6.74 8.16 5.53
CA GLY A 155 -6.86 9.24 6.49
C GLY A 155 -5.94 10.43 6.18
N GLY A 156 -6.36 11.62 6.60
CA GLY A 156 -5.59 12.86 6.47
C GLY A 156 -5.94 13.70 5.24
N THR A 157 -5.11 14.72 4.99
CA THR A 157 -5.26 15.68 3.88
C THR A 157 -3.99 15.71 3.05
N LEU A 158 -4.12 16.22 1.82
CA LEU A 158 -2.98 16.51 0.94
C LEU A 158 -2.03 17.50 1.64
N ARG A 159 -0.73 17.21 1.60
CA ARG A 159 0.33 18.00 2.26
C ARG A 159 1.11 18.92 1.31
N ILE A 160 0.80 18.85 0.03
CA ILE A 160 1.38 19.67 -1.04
C ILE A 160 0.25 20.38 -1.80
N ASP A 161 0.58 21.38 -2.61
CA ASP A 161 -0.41 22.02 -3.47
C ASP A 161 -0.94 21.02 -4.52
N ILE A 162 -2.19 21.21 -4.95
CA ILE A 162 -2.81 20.35 -5.96
C ILE A 162 -2.04 20.39 -7.30
N LYS A 163 -1.46 21.54 -7.66
CA LYS A 163 -0.65 21.68 -8.87
C LYS A 163 0.64 20.86 -8.75
N ASP A 164 1.28 20.88 -7.59
CA ASP A 164 2.50 20.11 -7.33
C ASP A 164 2.23 18.60 -7.29
N PHE A 165 1.06 18.22 -6.77
CA PHE A 165 0.60 16.83 -6.77
C PHE A 165 0.51 16.26 -8.19
N PHE A 166 -0.10 17.00 -9.12
CA PHE A 166 -0.25 16.55 -10.51
C PHE A 166 1.03 16.72 -11.35
N SER A 167 1.91 17.66 -11.00
CA SER A 167 3.20 17.82 -11.69
C SER A 167 4.20 16.72 -11.32
N GLY A 168 4.04 16.10 -10.13
CA GLY A 168 4.95 15.08 -9.63
C GLY A 168 6.34 15.62 -9.26
N ALA A 169 6.53 16.94 -9.21
CA ALA A 169 7.84 17.52 -8.90
C ALA A 169 8.20 17.40 -7.41
N HIS A 170 7.19 17.35 -6.53
CA HIS A 170 7.37 17.40 -5.08
C HIS A 170 6.51 16.36 -4.36
N SER A 171 7.07 15.72 -3.34
CA SER A 171 6.38 14.76 -2.48
C SER A 171 6.74 15.04 -1.02
N ASP A 172 5.72 15.21 -0.18
CA ASP A 172 5.86 15.26 1.29
C ASP A 172 5.13 14.05 1.91
N PRO A 173 5.78 12.88 1.96
CA PRO A 173 5.18 11.67 2.53
C PRO A 173 4.96 11.84 4.04
N ARG A 174 3.76 11.48 4.51
CA ARG A 174 3.44 11.55 5.94
C ARG A 174 4.23 10.52 6.73
N ASN A 175 4.48 9.34 6.14
CA ASN A 175 5.18 8.23 6.77
C ASN A 175 6.48 7.87 6.01
N TYR A 176 7.53 8.67 6.19
CA TYR A 176 8.83 8.49 5.52
C TYR A 176 9.44 7.09 5.70
N LEU A 177 9.36 6.51 6.90
CA LEU A 177 9.90 5.16 7.16
C LEU A 177 9.07 4.06 6.48
N ILE A 178 7.75 4.24 6.33
CA ILE A 178 6.90 3.31 5.58
C ILE A 178 7.28 3.35 4.10
N GLN A 179 7.45 4.55 3.54
CA GLN A 179 7.94 4.72 2.17
C GLN A 179 9.32 4.08 1.97
N GLU A 180 10.24 4.26 2.92
CA GLU A 180 11.57 3.65 2.85
C GLU A 180 11.52 2.12 2.82
N ILE A 181 10.71 1.51 3.66
CA ILE A 181 10.52 0.05 3.66
C ILE A 181 9.92 -0.43 2.34
N PHE A 182 8.90 0.25 1.81
CA PHE A 182 8.34 -0.09 0.49
C PHE A 182 9.33 0.11 -0.66
N ARG A 183 10.27 1.07 -0.56
CA ARG A 183 11.39 1.20 -1.51
C ARG A 183 12.33 0.01 -1.46
N PHE A 184 12.67 -0.50 -0.27
CA PHE A 184 13.47 -1.74 -0.15
C PHE A 184 12.77 -2.95 -0.77
N LEU A 185 11.44 -2.98 -0.77
CA LEU A 185 10.63 -4.02 -1.43
C LEU A 185 10.45 -3.79 -2.94
N ASN A 186 11.03 -2.73 -3.52
CA ASN A 186 10.81 -2.29 -4.90
C ASN A 186 9.33 -2.06 -5.25
N LEU A 187 8.51 -1.67 -4.26
CA LEU A 187 7.09 -1.40 -4.43
C LEU A 187 6.78 0.07 -4.69
N CYS A 188 7.74 0.96 -4.49
CA CYS A 188 7.68 2.35 -4.96
C CYS A 188 9.09 2.85 -5.35
N GLU A 189 9.13 3.78 -6.31
CA GLU A 189 10.36 4.44 -6.75
C GLU A 189 10.64 5.72 -5.92
N LYS A 190 11.61 6.52 -6.36
CA LYS A 190 11.84 7.87 -5.82
C LYS A 190 10.56 8.72 -5.89
N ALA A 191 10.44 9.61 -4.90
CA ALA A 191 9.40 10.61 -4.81
C ALA A 191 9.15 11.33 -6.15
N GLY A 192 7.87 11.49 -6.52
CA GLY A 192 7.44 12.35 -7.61
C GLY A 192 6.96 11.66 -8.89
N THR A 193 7.33 10.41 -9.16
CA THR A 193 6.93 9.74 -10.42
C THR A 193 5.60 8.98 -10.33
N GLY A 194 5.09 8.73 -9.12
CA GLY A 194 3.89 7.92 -8.90
C GLY A 194 2.61 8.51 -9.52
N ILE A 195 2.34 9.81 -9.29
CA ILE A 195 1.14 10.47 -9.83
C ILE A 195 1.18 10.56 -11.36
N PRO A 196 2.29 10.99 -12.01
CA PRO A 196 2.41 10.93 -13.46
C PRO A 196 2.11 9.55 -14.07
N LYS A 197 2.60 8.46 -13.46
CA LYS A 197 2.32 7.09 -13.92
C LYS A 197 0.83 6.72 -13.82
N ILE A 198 0.15 7.15 -12.75
CA ILE A 198 -1.29 6.98 -12.62
C ILE A 198 -2.00 7.75 -13.73
N MET A 199 -1.63 9.02 -13.95
CA MET A 199 -2.24 9.88 -14.95
C MET A 199 -2.03 9.38 -16.38
N GLU A 200 -0.88 8.79 -16.69
CA GLU A 200 -0.61 8.19 -18.00
C GLU A 200 -1.54 6.99 -18.26
N ALA A 201 -1.80 6.16 -17.26
CA ALA A 201 -2.63 4.96 -17.41
C ALA A 201 -4.13 5.24 -17.53
N VAL A 202 -4.61 6.41 -17.06
CA VAL A 202 -6.05 6.76 -17.06
C VAL A 202 -6.43 7.76 -18.16
N LYS A 203 -5.45 8.32 -18.88
CA LYS A 203 -5.69 9.24 -20.01
C LYS A 203 -5.91 8.51 -21.34
N GLU A 204 -5.55 7.24 -21.41
CA GLU A 204 -5.84 6.33 -22.52
C GLU A 204 -7.23 5.70 -22.37
#